data_AF-A0A2U1P9H7-F1
#
_entry.id   AF-A0A2U1P9H7-F1
#
_cell.length_a   1.000
_cell.length_b   1.000
_cell.length_c   1.000
_cell.angle_alpha   90.00
_cell.angle_beta   90.00
_cell.angle_gamma   90.00
#
_symmetry.space_group_name_H-M   'P 1'
#
loop_
_entity.id
_entity.type
_entity.pdbx_description
1 polymer ?
#
loop_
_entity_poly.entity_id
_entity_poly.type
_entity_poly.pdbx_seq_one_letter_code
_entity_poly.pdbx_strand_id
1 'polypeptide(L)'
;MVFVKPQKSRSYFKRFQVKFKRRREGKTDYRARIRLINQDKNKYNTPKFRYVVRFTNKDIIAQIVSASIAGDMILASAYAHELPQYGLKVGLTNYAAAYCTGLLLARRVLKKLEMDEEYQGNVEATGEDFSVEPAESRRPFRALLDVGLLRTTTGNRVFGALKGALDGGIDIPHSEKRFAGFNKDSKQLDAEVHRKYIYGGHVAAYMRTLMEDEPEKYQTHFSEYIKAGVEPDNIEEVYKKVHAAIRADPNPKKTAKQPPKEHKRYNLKKLTYDQRRQKLIESIEFHSSTTSQYFVSSPYKARLPPYYQSSQTFISSKILSLTFLHSHSNKWCAVGARDKLISEPAGITRTHDEGFLLVLRRFIGMLDPAMCPRSTVIIPGLLRSKNEMEATLQSSQSDLLRWKNEYEAALQSCQRHILTQEENVWKWKNYYVISWLVAIILLAFFI
;
A
#
# COMPACT_ATOMS: atom_id res chain seq x y z
N MET A 1 2.79 30.11 19.17
CA MET A 1 2.33 28.85 18.55
C MET A 1 1.63 29.18 17.23
N VAL A 2 2.14 28.72 16.09
CA VAL A 2 1.50 28.96 14.78
C VAL A 2 0.47 27.85 14.55
N PHE A 3 -0.82 28.22 14.45
CA PHE A 3 -1.90 27.28 14.14
C PHE A 3 -1.90 26.96 12.64
N VAL A 4 -1.40 25.79 12.26
CA VAL A 4 -1.46 25.30 10.88
C VAL A 4 -2.82 24.66 10.63
N LYS A 5 -3.61 25.19 9.68
CA LYS A 5 -4.86 24.55 9.26
C LYS A 5 -4.55 23.19 8.62
N PRO A 6 -5.22 22.09 9.03
CA PRO A 6 -5.01 20.78 8.44
C PRO A 6 -5.50 20.76 6.99
N GLN A 7 -4.56 20.76 6.04
CA GLN A 7 -4.82 20.77 4.60
C GLN A 7 -5.57 19.49 4.12
N LYS A 8 -5.31 18.34 4.77
CA LYS A 8 -5.93 17.05 4.42
C LYS A 8 -7.14 16.74 5.31
N SER A 9 -8.20 17.52 5.14
CA SER A 9 -9.46 17.34 5.87
C SER A 9 -10.31 16.18 5.32
N ARG A 10 -11.35 15.77 6.06
CA ARG A 10 -12.35 14.81 5.55
C ARG A 10 -12.97 15.27 4.22
N SER A 11 -13.21 16.58 4.09
CA SER A 11 -13.73 17.19 2.86
C SER A 11 -12.75 17.10 1.68
N TYR A 12 -11.44 17.17 1.95
CA TYR A 12 -10.40 16.92 0.93
C TYR A 12 -10.51 15.49 0.39
N PHE A 13 -10.52 14.48 1.28
CA PHE A 13 -10.56 13.08 0.86
C PHE A 13 -11.84 12.69 0.10
N LYS A 14 -12.98 13.31 0.42
CA LYS A 14 -14.24 13.11 -0.33
C LYS A 14 -14.13 13.58 -1.80
N ARG A 15 -13.31 14.59 -2.09
CA ARG A 15 -13.11 15.13 -3.44
C ARG A 15 -11.84 14.62 -4.13
N PHE A 16 -10.96 13.95 -3.38
CA PHE A 16 -9.68 13.50 -3.90
C PHE A 16 -9.86 12.32 -4.84
N GLN A 17 -9.76 12.57 -6.15
CA GLN A 17 -9.76 11.51 -7.14
C GLN A 17 -8.37 10.89 -7.28
N VAL A 18 -8.28 9.62 -6.91
CA VAL A 18 -7.04 8.87 -6.97
C VAL A 18 -6.69 8.52 -8.42
N LYS A 19 -5.44 8.77 -8.82
CA LYS A 19 -4.89 8.27 -10.09
C LYS A 19 -4.75 6.74 -10.07
N PHE A 20 -4.65 6.13 -11.27
CA PHE A 20 -4.47 4.68 -11.41
C PHE A 20 -3.29 4.14 -10.60
N LYS A 21 -3.42 2.89 -10.13
CA LYS A 21 -2.45 2.23 -9.23
C LYS A 21 -1.00 2.38 -9.70
N ARG A 22 -0.69 2.03 -10.96
CA ARG A 22 0.68 2.11 -11.50
C ARG A 22 1.21 3.54 -11.66
N ARG A 23 0.32 4.54 -11.79
CA ARG A 23 0.70 5.95 -11.84
C ARG A 23 1.07 6.46 -10.44
N ARG A 24 0.34 6.03 -9.41
CA ARG A 24 0.67 6.29 -8.00
C ARG A 24 1.97 5.64 -7.58
N GLU A 25 2.24 4.42 -8.04
CA GLU A 25 3.51 3.73 -7.83
C GLU A 25 4.66 4.30 -8.68
N GLY A 26 4.40 5.25 -9.58
CA GLY A 26 5.43 5.84 -10.43
C GLY A 26 6.06 4.87 -11.44
N LYS A 27 5.35 3.81 -11.85
CA LYS A 27 5.90 2.75 -12.73
C LYS A 27 5.49 2.87 -14.19
N THR A 28 4.47 3.67 -14.50
CA THR A 28 3.91 3.73 -15.85
C THR A 28 3.35 5.10 -16.16
N ASP A 29 3.78 5.65 -17.29
CA ASP A 29 3.09 6.74 -17.96
C ASP A 29 2.02 6.17 -18.89
N TYR A 30 0.75 6.44 -18.55
CA TYR A 30 -0.38 5.97 -19.35
C TYR A 30 -0.50 6.71 -20.69
N ARG A 31 0.03 7.94 -20.82
CA ARG A 31 -0.01 8.67 -22.11
C ARG A 31 0.91 8.02 -23.15
N ALA A 32 2.12 7.64 -22.76
CA ALA A 32 3.02 6.87 -23.62
C ALA A 32 2.45 5.47 -23.89
N ARG A 33 1.98 4.78 -22.85
CA ARG A 33 1.47 3.40 -22.96
C ARG A 33 0.26 3.27 -23.89
N ILE A 34 -0.71 4.20 -23.83
CA ILE A 34 -1.89 4.17 -24.72
C ILE A 34 -1.45 4.20 -26.18
N ARG A 35 -0.49 5.06 -26.56
CA ARG A 35 0.00 5.17 -27.93
C ARG A 35 0.72 3.92 -28.43
N LEU A 36 1.46 3.25 -27.55
CA LEU A 36 2.17 2.01 -27.90
C LEU A 36 1.22 0.81 -28.08
N ILE A 37 0.17 0.73 -27.27
CA ILE A 37 -0.74 -0.43 -27.25
C ILE A 37 -1.88 -0.29 -28.25
N ASN A 38 -2.34 0.95 -28.51
CA ASN A 38 -3.46 1.17 -29.40
C ASN A 38 -3.18 0.54 -30.78
N GLN A 39 -4.09 -0.32 -31.22
CA GLN A 39 -4.01 -1.06 -32.47
C GLN A 39 -5.25 -0.69 -33.30
N ASP A 40 -5.07 -0.63 -34.61
CA ASP A 40 -6.17 -0.34 -35.53
C ASP A 40 -7.22 -1.45 -35.44
N LYS A 41 -8.50 -1.07 -35.32
CA LYS A 41 -9.60 -2.02 -35.11
C LYS A 41 -9.80 -2.97 -36.30
N ASN A 42 -9.37 -2.56 -37.50
CA ASN A 42 -9.41 -3.38 -38.71
C ASN A 42 -8.40 -4.55 -38.69
N LYS A 43 -7.44 -4.56 -37.75
CA LYS A 43 -6.50 -5.67 -37.53
C LYS A 43 -7.06 -6.73 -36.56
N TYR A 44 -8.29 -6.54 -36.07
CA TYR A 44 -9.01 -7.46 -35.20
C TYR A 44 -8.15 -7.93 -34.01
N ASN A 45 -7.94 -9.24 -33.86
CA ASN A 45 -7.22 -9.84 -32.75
C ASN A 45 -5.71 -9.98 -33.00
N THR A 46 -5.15 -9.30 -34.00
CA THR A 46 -3.72 -9.35 -34.28
C THR A 46 -2.94 -8.67 -33.16
N PRO A 47 -2.08 -9.40 -32.41
CA PRO A 47 -1.38 -8.84 -31.27
C PRO A 47 -0.37 -7.78 -31.73
N LYS A 48 -0.40 -6.63 -31.07
CA LYS A 48 0.65 -5.59 -31.22
C LYS A 48 1.75 -5.85 -30.21
N PHE A 49 2.91 -6.31 -30.68
CA PHE A 49 4.04 -6.65 -29.82
C PHE A 49 4.86 -5.43 -29.45
N ARG A 50 5.31 -5.40 -28.19
CA ARG A 50 6.19 -4.39 -27.62
C ARG A 50 7.42 -5.06 -27.05
N TYR A 51 8.58 -4.51 -27.37
CA TYR A 51 9.86 -4.86 -26.76
C TYR A 51 10.09 -3.99 -25.53
N VAL A 52 9.80 -4.54 -24.36
CA VAL A 52 9.86 -3.87 -23.08
C VAL A 52 11.25 -4.08 -22.48
N VAL A 53 12.01 -2.99 -22.36
CA VAL A 53 13.34 -3.00 -21.73
C VAL A 53 13.26 -2.23 -20.42
N ARG A 54 13.70 -2.85 -19.32
CA ARG A 54 13.71 -2.24 -17.98
C ARG A 54 15.06 -2.48 -17.31
N PHE A 55 15.62 -1.42 -16.76
CA PHE A 55 16.82 -1.49 -15.94
C PHE A 55 16.42 -1.45 -14.48
N THR A 56 17.02 -2.36 -13.72
CA THR A 56 17.09 -2.27 -12.26
C THR A 56 18.51 -1.89 -11.87
N ASN A 57 18.79 -1.77 -10.57
CA ASN A 57 20.14 -1.42 -10.12
C ASN A 57 21.19 -2.51 -10.39
N LYS A 58 20.76 -3.78 -10.48
CA LYS A 58 21.67 -4.94 -10.61
C LYS A 58 21.37 -5.83 -11.82
N ASP A 59 20.27 -5.59 -12.53
CA ASP A 59 19.79 -6.49 -13.57
C ASP A 59 19.11 -5.71 -14.72
N ILE A 60 19.14 -6.31 -15.91
CA ILE A 60 18.48 -5.81 -17.12
C ILE A 60 17.40 -6.81 -17.49
N ILE A 61 16.19 -6.31 -17.74
CA ILE A 61 15.02 -7.12 -18.05
C ILE A 61 14.58 -6.76 -19.48
N ALA A 62 14.56 -7.74 -20.36
CA ALA A 62 14.11 -7.61 -21.74
C ALA A 62 12.94 -8.58 -21.98
N GLN A 63 11.80 -8.08 -22.47
CA GLN A 63 10.58 -8.87 -22.66
C GLN A 63 9.86 -8.51 -23.94
N ILE A 64 9.30 -9.51 -24.63
CA ILE A 64 8.32 -9.28 -25.70
C ILE A 64 6.92 -9.44 -25.12
N VAL A 65 6.11 -8.39 -25.24
CA VAL A 65 4.82 -8.27 -24.57
C VAL A 65 3.73 -7.86 -25.56
N SER A 66 2.60 -8.56 -25.53
CA SER A 66 1.34 -8.11 -26.14
C SER A 66 0.34 -7.72 -25.05
N ALA A 67 -0.60 -6.83 -25.37
CA ALA A 67 -1.64 -6.42 -24.42
C ALA A 67 -2.91 -7.26 -24.62
N SER A 68 -3.53 -7.70 -23.53
CA SER A 68 -4.89 -8.26 -23.50
C SER A 68 -5.76 -7.47 -22.51
N ILE A 69 -7.07 -7.73 -22.53
CA ILE A 69 -8.03 -7.07 -21.64
C ILE A 69 -7.75 -7.39 -20.16
N ALA A 70 -7.41 -8.64 -19.84
CA ALA A 70 -7.10 -9.06 -18.48
C ALA A 70 -5.73 -8.55 -18.00
N GLY A 71 -4.76 -8.46 -18.91
CA GLY A 71 -3.40 -8.04 -18.60
C GLY A 71 -2.44 -8.21 -19.77
N ASP A 72 -1.18 -7.84 -19.57
CA ASP A 72 -0.14 -8.05 -20.58
C ASP A 72 0.25 -9.54 -20.64
N MET A 73 0.36 -10.09 -21.85
CA MET A 73 0.84 -11.45 -22.12
C MET A 73 2.31 -11.39 -22.56
N ILE A 74 3.17 -12.13 -21.88
CA ILE A 74 4.61 -12.17 -22.18
C ILE A 74 4.87 -13.34 -23.12
N LEU A 75 5.39 -13.07 -24.32
CA LEU A 75 5.75 -14.11 -25.28
C LEU A 75 7.07 -14.78 -24.90
N ALA A 76 8.08 -13.98 -24.56
CA ALA A 76 9.39 -14.43 -24.11
C ALA A 76 10.03 -13.36 -23.21
N SER A 77 10.97 -13.79 -22.37
CA SER A 77 11.75 -12.93 -21.47
C SER A 77 13.22 -13.35 -21.45
N ALA A 78 14.10 -12.37 -21.25
CA ALA A 78 15.52 -12.55 -21.00
C ALA A 78 15.97 -11.59 -19.91
N TYR A 79 16.95 -12.03 -19.11
CA TYR A 79 17.46 -11.30 -17.97
C TYR A 79 18.98 -11.29 -17.97
N ALA A 80 19.60 -10.24 -17.41
CA ALA A 80 21.06 -10.16 -17.35
C ALA A 80 21.65 -11.20 -16.38
N HIS A 81 20.95 -11.54 -15.30
CA HIS A 81 21.37 -12.58 -14.36
C HIS A 81 21.41 -14.00 -14.95
N GLU A 82 20.93 -14.20 -16.18
CA GLU A 82 21.08 -15.46 -16.92
C GLU A 82 22.37 -15.49 -17.77
N LEU A 83 22.94 -14.32 -18.10
CA LEU A 83 24.18 -14.20 -18.88
C LEU A 83 25.41 -14.92 -18.30
N PRO A 84 25.55 -15.12 -16.97
CA PRO A 84 26.61 -15.95 -16.42
C PRO A 84 26.62 -17.39 -16.94
N GLN A 85 25.49 -17.92 -17.40
CA GLN A 85 25.40 -19.25 -18.02
C GLN A 85 26.12 -19.32 -19.36
N TYR A 86 26.25 -18.17 -20.04
CA TYR A 86 26.89 -18.01 -21.34
C TYR A 86 28.33 -17.51 -21.24
N GLY A 87 28.86 -17.36 -20.02
CA GLY A 87 30.24 -16.94 -19.76
C GLY A 87 30.41 -15.52 -19.20
N LEU A 88 29.37 -14.69 -19.16
CA LEU A 88 29.45 -13.33 -18.62
C LEU A 88 29.16 -13.29 -17.11
N LYS A 89 30.20 -13.44 -16.28
CA LYS A 89 30.05 -13.50 -14.81
C LYS A 89 29.87 -12.13 -14.15
N VAL A 90 30.45 -11.08 -14.72
CA VAL A 90 30.53 -9.72 -14.14
C VAL A 90 29.97 -8.67 -15.09
N GLY A 91 29.63 -7.49 -14.57
CA GLY A 91 29.25 -6.35 -15.42
C GLY A 91 27.84 -6.38 -15.99
N LEU A 92 26.87 -6.99 -15.29
CA LEU A 92 25.53 -7.29 -15.82
C LEU A 92 24.63 -6.08 -16.13
N THR A 93 25.07 -4.85 -15.84
CA THR A 93 24.27 -3.63 -16.07
C THR A 93 24.90 -2.64 -17.04
N ASN A 94 26.02 -2.97 -17.69
CA ASN A 94 26.66 -2.08 -18.66
C ASN A 94 25.94 -2.10 -20.03
N TYR A 95 26.46 -1.35 -21.00
CA TYR A 95 25.91 -1.30 -22.36
C TYR A 95 26.04 -2.64 -23.09
N ALA A 96 27.19 -3.31 -22.93
CA ALA A 96 27.49 -4.61 -23.56
C ALA A 96 26.57 -5.74 -23.04
N ALA A 97 26.30 -5.79 -21.75
CA ALA A 97 25.33 -6.71 -21.14
C ALA A 97 23.91 -6.40 -21.63
N ALA A 98 23.55 -5.13 -21.81
CA ALA A 98 22.27 -4.76 -22.41
C ALA A 98 22.14 -5.34 -23.83
N TYR A 99 23.18 -5.18 -24.65
CA TYR A 99 23.26 -5.80 -25.98
C TYR A 99 23.08 -7.33 -25.91
N CYS A 100 23.84 -8.02 -25.05
CA CYS A 100 23.72 -9.46 -24.86
C CYS A 100 22.30 -9.88 -24.45
N THR A 101 21.64 -9.16 -23.54
CA THR A 101 20.26 -9.47 -23.13
C THR A 101 19.25 -9.30 -24.26
N GLY A 102 19.45 -8.30 -25.13
CA GLY A 102 18.61 -8.08 -26.30
C GLY A 102 18.78 -9.19 -27.34
N LEU A 103 20.03 -9.56 -27.62
CA LEU A 103 20.38 -10.66 -28.53
C LEU A 103 19.77 -11.98 -28.04
N LEU A 104 19.91 -12.27 -26.74
CA LEU A 104 19.34 -13.46 -26.12
C LEU A 104 17.82 -13.51 -26.24
N LEU A 105 17.12 -12.38 -26.01
CA LEU A 105 15.68 -12.35 -26.20
C LEU A 105 15.29 -12.57 -27.67
N ALA A 106 16.00 -11.95 -28.61
CA ALA A 106 15.71 -12.08 -30.03
C ALA A 106 15.80 -13.53 -30.50
N ARG A 107 16.92 -14.21 -30.19
CA ARG A 107 17.11 -15.62 -30.54
C ARG A 107 16.09 -16.53 -29.85
N ARG A 108 15.68 -16.24 -28.61
CA ARG A 108 14.59 -16.97 -27.93
C ARG A 108 13.25 -16.85 -28.64
N VAL A 109 12.90 -15.64 -29.06
CA VAL A 109 11.62 -15.36 -29.72
C VAL A 109 11.58 -16.04 -31.08
N LEU A 110 12.65 -15.90 -31.87
CA LEU A 110 12.72 -16.51 -33.19
C LEU A 110 12.73 -18.03 -33.12
N LYS A 111 13.49 -18.63 -32.19
CA LYS A 111 13.47 -20.09 -31.96
C LYS A 111 12.10 -20.60 -31.54
N LYS A 112 11.37 -19.83 -30.72
CA LYS A 112 9.99 -20.16 -30.30
C LYS A 112 8.97 -20.06 -31.45
N LEU A 113 9.25 -19.22 -32.45
CA LEU A 113 8.40 -19.03 -33.63
C LEU A 113 8.89 -19.81 -34.86
N GLU A 114 9.98 -20.58 -34.72
CA GLU A 114 10.58 -21.38 -35.79
C GLU A 114 10.98 -20.51 -37.00
N MET A 115 11.60 -19.36 -36.74
CA MET A 115 12.08 -18.40 -37.75
C MET A 115 13.55 -18.00 -37.52
N ASP A 116 14.28 -18.79 -36.75
CA ASP A 116 15.64 -18.51 -36.31
C ASP A 116 16.70 -18.74 -37.39
N GLU A 117 16.43 -19.63 -38.35
CA GLU A 117 17.27 -19.87 -39.53
C GLU A 117 17.08 -18.82 -40.63
N GLU A 118 15.84 -18.38 -40.87
CA GLU A 118 15.47 -17.36 -41.87
C GLU A 118 16.03 -15.99 -41.48
N TYR A 119 15.87 -15.61 -40.21
CA TYR A 119 16.30 -14.32 -39.68
C TYR A 119 17.45 -14.50 -38.68
N GLN A 120 18.67 -14.70 -39.19
CA GLN A 120 19.87 -14.83 -38.36
C GLN A 120 20.33 -13.48 -37.78
N GLY A 121 19.99 -12.38 -38.48
CA GLY A 121 20.47 -11.03 -38.17
C GLY A 121 21.95 -10.86 -38.49
N ASN A 122 22.59 -9.87 -37.88
CA ASN A 122 24.00 -9.60 -38.11
C ASN A 122 24.88 -10.49 -37.21
N VAL A 123 25.59 -11.46 -37.81
CA VAL A 123 26.42 -12.42 -37.06
C VAL A 123 27.60 -11.71 -36.38
N GLU A 124 28.24 -10.77 -37.06
CA GLU A 124 29.36 -10.02 -36.52
C GLU A 124 28.88 -8.64 -36.10
N ALA A 125 28.94 -8.30 -34.80
CA ALA A 125 28.45 -7.00 -34.34
C ALA A 125 29.35 -5.87 -34.84
N THR A 126 29.11 -5.38 -36.05
CA THR A 126 29.88 -4.32 -36.73
C THR A 126 29.64 -2.94 -36.12
N GLY A 127 28.49 -2.75 -35.46
CA GLY A 127 28.09 -1.46 -34.85
C GLY A 127 27.35 -0.52 -35.80
N GLU A 128 27.25 -0.88 -37.08
CA GLU A 128 26.47 -0.15 -38.09
C GLU A 128 24.96 -0.27 -37.83
N ASP A 129 24.18 0.61 -38.45
CA ASP A 129 22.73 0.47 -38.41
C ASP A 129 22.29 -0.81 -39.14
N PHE A 130 21.33 -1.53 -38.55
CA PHE A 130 20.85 -2.78 -39.15
C PHE A 130 19.33 -2.84 -39.06
N SER A 131 18.71 -2.92 -40.23
CA SER A 131 17.29 -3.18 -40.40
C SER A 131 17.13 -4.56 -41.04
N VAL A 132 16.21 -5.35 -40.50
CA VAL A 132 15.91 -6.67 -41.06
C VAL A 132 14.98 -6.48 -42.24
N GLU A 133 15.49 -6.75 -43.44
CA GLU A 133 14.67 -6.74 -44.65
C GLU A 133 13.76 -7.97 -44.71
N PRO A 134 12.53 -7.82 -45.24
CA PRO A 134 11.59 -8.94 -45.33
C PRO A 134 12.04 -9.96 -46.37
N ALA A 135 12.10 -11.22 -45.96
CA ALA A 135 12.25 -12.35 -46.87
C ALA A 135 10.95 -12.62 -47.66
N GLU A 136 11.04 -13.46 -48.70
CA GLU A 136 9.91 -13.81 -49.56
C GLU A 136 8.85 -14.66 -48.83
N SER A 137 9.27 -15.46 -47.85
CA SER A 137 8.42 -16.42 -47.14
C SER A 137 7.57 -15.79 -46.04
N ARG A 138 8.20 -15.34 -44.94
CA ARG A 138 7.50 -14.77 -43.78
C ARG A 138 8.07 -13.41 -43.47
N ARG A 139 7.24 -12.49 -42.97
CA ARG A 139 7.73 -11.17 -42.53
C ARG A 139 8.50 -11.30 -41.21
N PRO A 140 9.53 -10.46 -40.99
CA PRO A 140 10.31 -10.50 -39.76
C PRO A 140 9.43 -10.17 -38.55
N PHE A 141 9.80 -10.71 -37.39
CA PHE A 141 9.03 -10.48 -36.18
C PHE A 141 9.14 -9.02 -35.76
N ARG A 142 8.02 -8.28 -35.87
CA ARG A 142 7.98 -6.85 -35.57
C ARG A 142 7.57 -6.55 -34.13
N ALA A 143 8.39 -5.76 -33.43
CA ALA A 143 8.08 -5.28 -32.09
C ALA A 143 8.37 -3.77 -31.94
N LEU A 144 7.61 -3.08 -31.07
CA LEU A 144 7.85 -1.66 -30.77
C LEU A 144 8.62 -1.49 -29.47
N LEU A 145 9.69 -0.70 -29.47
CA LEU A 145 10.45 -0.41 -28.25
C LEU A 145 9.60 0.34 -27.20
N ASP A 146 9.45 -0.24 -26.01
CA ASP A 146 8.82 0.36 -24.84
C ASP A 146 9.90 0.68 -23.79
N VAL A 147 10.30 1.95 -23.75
CA VAL A 147 11.32 2.49 -22.83
C VAL A 147 10.75 2.81 -21.43
N GLY A 148 9.42 2.84 -21.30
CA GLY A 148 8.73 3.14 -20.05
C GLY A 148 8.87 4.61 -19.65
N LEU A 149 9.47 4.85 -18.48
CA LEU A 149 9.69 6.20 -17.91
C LEU A 149 11.12 6.70 -18.11
N LEU A 150 12.00 5.88 -18.68
CA LEU A 150 13.39 6.26 -18.89
C LEU A 150 13.49 7.37 -19.95
N ARG A 151 14.42 8.30 -19.75
CA ARG A 151 14.68 9.37 -20.72
C ARG A 151 15.47 8.80 -21.90
N THR A 152 15.00 9.08 -23.12
CA THR A 152 15.63 8.64 -24.37
C THR A 152 16.80 9.56 -24.75
N THR A 153 17.88 9.51 -23.97
CA THR A 153 19.15 10.20 -24.28
C THR A 153 20.01 9.37 -25.23
N THR A 154 20.94 10.01 -25.93
CA THR A 154 21.94 9.33 -26.77
C THR A 154 22.86 8.47 -25.89
N GLY A 155 23.22 7.28 -26.37
CA GLY A 155 24.07 6.34 -25.62
C GLY A 155 23.39 5.69 -24.40
N ASN A 156 22.07 5.83 -24.22
CA ASN A 156 21.38 5.11 -23.15
C ASN A 156 21.45 3.59 -23.39
N ARG A 157 21.72 2.82 -22.34
CA ARG A 157 21.82 1.35 -22.36
C ARG A 157 20.57 0.64 -22.90
N VAL A 158 19.40 1.27 -22.80
CA VAL A 158 18.15 0.76 -23.45
C VAL A 158 18.36 0.55 -24.95
N PHE A 159 19.11 1.44 -25.59
CA PHE A 159 19.41 1.33 -27.02
C PHE A 159 20.50 0.29 -27.32
N GLY A 160 21.32 -0.10 -26.35
CA GLY A 160 22.19 -1.27 -26.47
C GLY A 160 21.37 -2.56 -26.54
N ALA A 161 20.36 -2.71 -25.67
CA ALA A 161 19.42 -3.82 -25.74
C ALA A 161 18.55 -3.79 -27.01
N LEU A 162 18.23 -2.61 -27.55
CA LEU A 162 17.62 -2.47 -28.87
C LEU A 162 18.55 -3.02 -29.96
N LYS A 163 19.81 -2.59 -29.98
CA LYS A 163 20.78 -3.01 -30.99
C LYS A 163 21.02 -4.52 -30.98
N GLY A 164 21.14 -5.11 -29.79
CA GLY A 164 21.24 -6.56 -29.66
C GLY A 164 20.02 -7.31 -30.19
N ALA A 165 18.81 -6.76 -30.01
CA ALA A 165 17.59 -7.37 -30.54
C ALA A 165 17.51 -7.29 -32.09
N LEU A 166 17.97 -6.18 -32.67
CA LEU A 166 18.06 -5.99 -34.12
C LEU A 166 19.06 -6.96 -34.75
N ASP A 167 20.28 -7.02 -34.20
CA ASP A 167 21.32 -7.94 -34.66
C ASP A 167 20.96 -9.41 -34.41
N GLY A 168 19.99 -9.67 -33.53
CA GLY A 168 19.41 -10.99 -33.31
C GLY A 168 18.28 -11.38 -34.28
N GLY A 169 17.84 -10.47 -35.16
CA GLY A 169 16.84 -10.72 -36.22
C GLY A 169 15.42 -10.24 -35.92
N ILE A 170 15.18 -9.45 -34.87
CA ILE A 170 13.86 -8.82 -34.63
C ILE A 170 13.78 -7.48 -35.37
N ASP A 171 12.68 -7.24 -36.09
CA ASP A 171 12.37 -5.92 -36.66
C ASP A 171 11.82 -4.98 -35.57
N ILE A 172 12.59 -3.95 -35.24
CA ILE A 172 12.15 -2.87 -34.35
C ILE A 172 12.33 -1.54 -35.08
N PRO A 173 11.26 -0.81 -35.40
CA PRO A 173 11.38 0.49 -36.06
C PRO A 173 12.16 1.48 -35.18
N HIS A 174 13.27 2.02 -35.72
CA HIS A 174 14.17 2.89 -34.97
C HIS A 174 14.89 3.92 -35.87
N SER A 175 15.75 4.72 -35.25
CA SER A 175 16.64 5.67 -35.92
C SER A 175 17.98 5.67 -35.19
N GLU A 176 19.07 5.82 -35.93
CA GLU A 176 20.45 5.78 -35.45
C GLU A 176 20.79 6.85 -34.39
N LYS A 177 20.00 7.93 -34.35
CA LYS A 177 20.24 9.13 -33.54
C LYS A 177 20.41 8.90 -32.03
N ARG A 178 20.02 7.73 -31.51
CA ARG A 178 20.05 7.40 -30.08
C ARG A 178 21.11 6.37 -29.69
N PHE A 179 21.80 5.78 -30.66
CA PHE A 179 22.90 4.86 -30.39
C PHE A 179 24.11 5.55 -29.76
N ALA A 180 24.99 4.75 -29.15
CA ALA A 180 26.26 5.25 -28.63
C ALA A 180 27.20 5.50 -29.82
N GLY A 181 27.87 6.65 -29.87
CA GLY A 181 28.69 7.05 -31.02
C GLY A 181 27.99 7.97 -32.03
N PHE A 182 26.69 8.25 -31.86
CA PHE A 182 26.01 9.24 -32.68
C PHE A 182 26.43 10.66 -32.30
N ASN A 183 26.99 11.40 -33.26
CA ASN A 183 27.32 12.81 -33.09
C ASN A 183 26.18 13.69 -33.60
N LYS A 184 25.73 14.62 -32.76
CA LYS A 184 24.61 15.53 -33.07
C LYS A 184 24.96 16.54 -34.17
N ASP A 185 26.23 16.92 -34.26
CA ASP A 185 26.70 17.98 -35.16
C ASP A 185 26.92 17.44 -36.58
N SER A 186 27.63 16.32 -36.72
CA SER A 186 27.80 15.64 -38.01
C SER A 186 26.56 14.85 -38.46
N LYS A 187 25.62 14.58 -37.54
CA LYS A 187 24.41 13.76 -37.76
C LYS A 187 24.69 12.36 -38.31
N GLN A 188 25.90 11.84 -38.08
CA GLN A 188 26.33 10.53 -38.52
C GLN A 188 26.63 9.64 -37.31
N LEU A 189 26.39 8.34 -37.46
CA LEU A 189 26.77 7.32 -36.49
C LEU A 189 28.21 6.88 -36.75
N ASP A 190 29.06 7.02 -35.75
CA ASP A 190 30.38 6.39 -35.76
C ASP A 190 30.24 4.92 -35.36
N ALA A 191 30.31 4.03 -36.36
CA ALA A 191 30.15 2.59 -36.18
C ALA A 191 31.28 1.99 -35.31
N GLU A 192 32.50 2.53 -35.38
CA GLU A 192 33.64 2.03 -34.60
C GLU A 192 33.46 2.33 -33.12
N VAL A 193 33.01 3.54 -32.80
CA VAL A 193 32.66 3.90 -31.42
C VAL A 193 31.51 3.03 -30.93
N HIS A 194 30.45 2.85 -31.73
CA HIS A 194 29.33 2.01 -31.33
C HIS A 194 29.76 0.55 -31.07
N ARG A 195 30.59 -0.01 -31.94
CA ARG A 195 31.21 -1.34 -31.78
C ARG A 195 32.02 -1.43 -30.49
N LYS A 196 32.80 -0.40 -30.15
CA LYS A 196 33.53 -0.30 -28.87
C LYS A 196 32.58 -0.33 -27.67
N TYR A 197 31.37 0.22 -27.75
CA TYR A 197 30.38 0.11 -26.69
C TYR A 197 29.77 -1.28 -26.57
N ILE A 198 29.51 -1.96 -27.69
CA ILE A 198 28.96 -3.31 -27.75
C ILE A 198 29.91 -4.32 -27.09
N TYR A 199 31.21 -4.23 -27.39
CA TYR A 199 32.22 -5.12 -26.81
C TYR A 199 32.82 -4.64 -25.49
N GLY A 200 32.24 -3.61 -24.86
CA GLY A 200 32.70 -3.15 -23.54
C GLY A 200 34.04 -2.42 -23.53
N GLY A 201 34.56 -1.97 -24.68
CA GLY A 201 35.83 -1.25 -24.78
C GLY A 201 35.87 0.09 -24.02
N HIS A 202 34.72 0.68 -23.70
CA HIS A 202 34.63 1.84 -22.79
C HIS A 202 34.90 1.45 -21.33
N VAL A 203 34.49 0.24 -20.92
CA VAL A 203 34.81 -0.31 -19.59
C VAL A 203 36.29 -0.66 -19.53
N ALA A 204 36.83 -1.30 -20.57
CA ALA A 204 38.26 -1.58 -20.68
C ALA A 204 39.11 -0.31 -20.60
N ALA A 205 38.75 0.74 -21.36
CA ALA A 205 39.43 2.03 -21.30
C ALA A 205 39.38 2.64 -19.88
N TYR A 206 38.22 2.59 -19.22
CA TYR A 206 38.09 3.10 -17.85
C TYR A 206 38.89 2.29 -16.82
N MET A 207 39.02 0.97 -17.01
CA MET A 207 39.90 0.15 -16.19
C MET A 207 41.36 0.57 -16.36
N ARG A 208 41.84 0.77 -17.60
CA ARG A 208 43.22 1.21 -17.87
C ARG A 208 43.53 2.57 -17.22
N THR A 209 42.66 3.56 -17.42
CA THR A 209 42.85 4.89 -16.80
C THR A 209 42.92 4.80 -15.28
N LEU A 210 42.07 3.98 -14.65
CA LEU A 210 42.09 3.83 -13.20
C LEU A 210 43.28 3.03 -12.68
N MET A 211 43.81 2.09 -13.46
CA MET A 211 45.02 1.35 -13.09
C MET A 211 46.25 2.27 -13.08
N GLU A 212 46.32 3.22 -14.02
CA GLU A 212 47.41 4.18 -14.15
C GLU A 212 47.29 5.33 -13.15
N ASP A 213 46.11 5.98 -13.07
CA ASP A 213 45.91 7.18 -12.27
C ASP A 213 45.70 6.88 -10.77
N GLU A 214 44.88 5.87 -10.46
CA GLU A 214 44.36 5.64 -9.10
C GLU A 214 44.10 4.16 -8.78
N PRO A 215 45.15 3.37 -8.47
CA PRO A 215 45.03 1.92 -8.28
C PRO A 215 44.11 1.50 -7.13
N GLU A 216 43.94 2.34 -6.10
CA GLU A 216 43.00 2.09 -5.00
C GLU A 216 41.54 2.11 -5.47
N LYS A 217 41.18 3.07 -6.34
CA LYS A 217 39.84 3.14 -6.94
C LYS A 217 39.59 1.97 -7.88
N TYR A 218 40.62 1.53 -8.60
CA TYR A 218 40.53 0.33 -9.43
C TYR A 218 40.15 -0.91 -8.59
N GLN A 219 40.85 -1.15 -7.49
CA GLN A 219 40.58 -2.30 -6.61
C GLN A 219 39.16 -2.28 -6.03
N THR A 220 38.66 -1.09 -5.66
CA THR A 220 37.31 -0.97 -5.08
C THR A 220 36.20 -1.10 -6.14
N HIS A 221 36.31 -0.40 -7.27
CA HIS A 221 35.29 -0.41 -8.34
C HIS A 221 35.24 -1.74 -9.10
N PHE A 222 36.40 -2.36 -9.36
CA PHE A 222 36.52 -3.58 -10.15
C PHE A 222 36.83 -4.82 -9.32
N SER A 223 36.54 -4.80 -8.01
CA SER A 223 36.76 -5.93 -7.11
C SER A 223 36.19 -7.27 -7.61
N GLU A 224 34.99 -7.26 -8.21
CA GLU A 224 34.40 -8.46 -8.81
C GLU A 224 35.11 -8.92 -10.08
N TYR A 225 35.64 -7.99 -10.89
CA TYR A 225 36.42 -8.32 -12.10
C TYR A 225 37.76 -8.94 -11.73
N ILE A 226 38.44 -8.41 -10.70
CA ILE A 226 39.68 -8.97 -10.16
C ILE A 226 39.43 -10.39 -9.63
N LYS A 227 38.35 -10.61 -8.87
CA LYS A 227 37.96 -11.94 -8.39
C LYS A 227 37.64 -12.92 -9.52
N ALA A 228 37.12 -12.42 -10.64
CA ALA A 228 36.80 -13.23 -11.80
C ALA A 228 38.00 -13.44 -12.76
N GLY A 229 39.12 -12.76 -12.54
CA GLY A 229 40.31 -12.81 -13.41
C GLY A 229 40.08 -12.16 -14.78
N VAL A 230 39.25 -11.12 -14.86
CA VAL A 230 38.94 -10.43 -16.13
C VAL A 230 39.77 -9.15 -16.23
N GLU A 231 40.76 -9.18 -17.11
CA GLU A 231 41.62 -8.03 -17.44
C GLU A 231 41.05 -7.18 -18.59
N PRO A 232 41.44 -5.90 -18.70
CA PRO A 232 40.91 -4.97 -19.71
C PRO A 232 41.01 -5.48 -21.15
N ASP A 233 42.11 -6.16 -21.48
CA ASP A 233 42.39 -6.62 -22.85
C ASP A 233 41.54 -7.83 -23.23
N ASN A 234 41.15 -8.66 -22.24
CA ASN A 234 40.36 -9.87 -22.47
C ASN A 234 38.84 -9.60 -22.59
N ILE A 235 38.37 -8.39 -22.31
CA ILE A 235 36.93 -8.07 -22.27
C ILE A 235 36.24 -8.30 -23.61
N GLU A 236 36.87 -7.90 -24.73
CA GLU A 236 36.27 -8.06 -26.06
C GLU A 236 36.06 -9.53 -26.41
N GLU A 237 37.04 -10.38 -26.10
CA GLU A 237 36.94 -11.83 -26.33
C GLU A 237 35.84 -12.48 -25.51
N VAL A 238 35.66 -12.04 -24.25
CA VAL A 238 34.58 -12.53 -23.39
C VAL A 238 33.22 -12.28 -24.04
N TYR A 239 32.96 -11.06 -24.54
CA TYR A 239 31.69 -10.76 -25.20
C TYR A 239 31.49 -11.51 -26.51
N LYS A 240 32.54 -11.69 -27.32
CA LYS A 240 32.46 -12.52 -28.55
C LYS A 240 32.06 -13.96 -28.22
N LYS A 241 32.68 -14.57 -27.21
CA LYS A 241 32.33 -15.92 -26.72
C LYS A 241 30.88 -15.99 -26.24
N VAL A 242 30.42 -14.97 -25.50
CA VAL A 242 29.03 -14.87 -25.01
C VAL A 242 28.05 -14.75 -26.17
N HIS A 243 28.32 -13.91 -27.19
CA HIS A 243 27.45 -13.77 -28.35
C HIS A 243 27.30 -15.10 -29.12
N ALA A 244 28.41 -15.82 -29.31
CA ALA A 244 28.40 -17.14 -29.94
C ALA A 244 27.61 -18.17 -29.11
N ALA A 245 27.82 -18.21 -27.79
CA ALA A 245 27.10 -19.10 -26.88
C ALA A 245 25.59 -18.83 -26.85
N ILE A 246 25.18 -17.56 -26.90
CA ILE A 246 23.77 -17.16 -26.97
C ILE A 246 23.11 -17.66 -28.27
N ARG A 247 23.83 -17.58 -29.40
CA ARG A 247 23.29 -18.07 -30.68
C ARG A 247 23.16 -19.58 -30.72
N ALA A 248 24.12 -20.30 -30.13
CA ALA A 248 24.07 -21.75 -30.02
C ALA A 248 22.84 -22.21 -29.20
N ASP A 249 22.68 -21.68 -27.98
CA ASP A 249 21.63 -22.13 -27.06
C ASP A 249 20.85 -20.98 -26.41
N PRO A 250 19.84 -20.42 -27.09
CA PRO A 250 19.07 -19.32 -26.52
C PRO A 250 18.08 -19.79 -25.44
N ASN A 251 17.84 -21.08 -25.24
CA ASN A 251 16.73 -21.55 -24.40
C ASN A 251 16.89 -21.24 -22.89
N PRO A 252 15.81 -20.86 -22.18
CA PRO A 252 15.88 -20.61 -20.74
C PRO A 252 16.03 -21.92 -19.96
N LYS A 253 16.96 -21.95 -19.01
CA LYS A 253 17.16 -23.09 -18.11
C LYS A 253 16.05 -23.14 -17.05
N LYS A 254 15.29 -24.23 -17.01
CA LYS A 254 14.24 -24.44 -16.00
C LYS A 254 14.86 -24.71 -14.62
N THR A 255 14.26 -24.17 -13.58
CA THR A 255 14.66 -24.40 -12.19
C THR A 255 14.24 -25.80 -11.74
N ALA A 256 15.17 -26.58 -11.18
CA ALA A 256 14.88 -27.92 -10.65
C ALA A 256 14.28 -27.92 -9.22
N LYS A 257 14.11 -26.73 -8.62
CA LYS A 257 13.66 -26.60 -7.22
C LYS A 257 12.16 -26.93 -7.11
N GLN A 258 11.84 -27.97 -6.34
CA GLN A 258 10.45 -28.34 -6.07
C GLN A 258 9.74 -27.28 -5.22
N PRO A 259 8.42 -27.09 -5.43
CA PRO A 259 7.63 -26.20 -4.58
C PRO A 259 7.63 -26.71 -3.13
N PRO A 260 7.73 -25.82 -2.12
CA PRO A 260 7.69 -26.24 -0.72
C PRO A 260 6.31 -26.83 -0.39
N LYS A 261 6.30 -27.88 0.43
CA LYS A 261 5.06 -28.57 0.87
C LYS A 261 4.14 -27.67 1.68
N GLU A 262 4.71 -26.78 2.51
CA GLU A 262 3.96 -25.84 3.33
C GLU A 262 4.44 -24.40 3.10
N HIS A 263 3.49 -23.47 2.99
CA HIS A 263 3.81 -22.06 2.80
C HIS A 263 4.04 -21.36 4.16
N LYS A 264 5.31 -21.13 4.50
CA LYS A 264 5.69 -20.34 5.67
C LYS A 264 5.26 -18.88 5.51
N ARG A 265 4.43 -18.39 6.43
CA ARG A 265 3.94 -17.01 6.44
C ARG A 265 4.80 -16.13 7.34
N TYR A 266 5.41 -15.09 6.78
CA TYR A 266 6.18 -14.09 7.53
C TYR A 266 5.36 -12.87 7.95
N ASN A 267 4.27 -12.58 7.23
CA ASN A 267 3.40 -11.45 7.53
C ASN A 267 2.38 -11.79 8.61
N LEU A 268 2.09 -10.85 9.50
CA LEU A 268 1.03 -10.99 10.51
C LEU A 268 -0.31 -11.36 9.85
N LYS A 269 -1.07 -12.24 10.52
CA LYS A 269 -2.45 -12.56 10.11
C LYS A 269 -3.33 -11.35 10.41
N LYS A 270 -4.20 -10.99 9.44
CA LYS A 270 -5.19 -9.95 9.67
C LYS A 270 -6.09 -10.40 10.82
N LEU A 271 -6.17 -9.58 11.87
CA LEU A 271 -7.02 -9.86 13.03
C LEU A 271 -8.47 -10.03 12.58
N THR A 272 -9.15 -11.01 13.17
CA THR A 272 -10.58 -11.18 12.94
C THR A 272 -11.36 -10.00 13.54
N TYR A 273 -12.65 -9.94 13.28
CA TYR A 273 -13.52 -8.94 13.90
C TYR A 273 -13.54 -9.10 15.43
N ASP A 274 -13.74 -10.31 15.93
CA ASP A 274 -13.85 -10.59 17.36
C ASP A 274 -12.56 -10.27 18.12
N GLN A 275 -11.41 -10.63 17.55
CA GLN A 275 -10.11 -10.29 18.11
C GLN A 275 -9.87 -8.77 18.18
N ARG A 276 -10.39 -8.00 17.21
CA ARG A 276 -10.32 -6.53 17.26
C ARG A 276 -11.27 -5.95 18.30
N ARG A 277 -12.46 -6.52 18.46
CA ARG A 277 -13.45 -6.13 19.47
C ARG A 277 -12.92 -6.39 20.88
N GLN A 278 -12.38 -7.57 21.13
CA GLN A 278 -11.78 -7.93 22.43
C GLN A 278 -10.64 -7.00 22.79
N LYS A 279 -9.70 -6.75 21.86
CA LYS A 279 -8.61 -5.78 22.08
C LYS A 279 -9.11 -4.37 22.39
N LEU A 280 -10.22 -3.94 21.81
CA LEU A 280 -10.81 -2.64 22.10
C LEU A 280 -11.37 -2.60 23.53
N ILE A 281 -12.09 -3.66 23.94
CA ILE A 281 -12.63 -3.79 25.29
C ILE A 281 -11.50 -3.79 26.32
N GLU A 282 -10.49 -4.65 26.13
CA GLU A 282 -9.30 -4.72 26.98
C GLU A 282 -8.60 -3.36 27.08
N SER A 283 -8.48 -2.63 25.95
CA SER A 283 -7.89 -1.29 25.95
C SER A 283 -8.72 -0.28 26.74
N ILE A 284 -10.05 -0.30 26.63
CA ILE A 284 -10.93 0.62 27.38
C ILE A 284 -10.85 0.32 28.88
N GLU A 285 -10.93 -0.96 29.24
CA GLU A 285 -10.81 -1.43 30.63
C GLU A 285 -9.46 -1.02 31.23
N PHE A 286 -8.36 -1.23 30.51
CA PHE A 286 -7.03 -0.81 30.93
C PHE A 286 -6.91 0.71 31.16
N HIS A 287 -7.47 1.53 30.27
CA HIS A 287 -7.44 2.99 30.44
C HIS A 287 -8.28 3.41 31.66
N SER A 288 -9.43 2.76 31.87
CA SER A 288 -10.29 3.04 33.02
C SER A 288 -9.58 2.70 34.35
N SER A 289 -8.91 1.55 34.43
CA SER A 289 -8.19 1.10 35.63
C SER A 289 -6.96 1.97 35.93
N THR A 290 -6.22 2.37 34.89
CA THR A 290 -5.04 3.24 34.98
C THR A 290 -5.44 4.63 35.50
N THR A 291 -6.53 5.21 34.97
CA THR A 291 -7.05 6.51 35.42
C THR A 291 -7.49 6.47 36.88
N SER A 292 -8.11 5.36 37.33
CA SER A 292 -8.48 5.18 38.74
C SER A 292 -7.26 5.09 39.67
N GLN A 293 -6.16 4.46 39.26
CA GLN A 293 -4.93 4.39 40.06
C GLN A 293 -4.26 5.77 40.23
N TYR A 294 -4.15 6.56 39.17
CA TYR A 294 -3.61 7.93 39.26
C TYR A 294 -4.48 8.86 40.13
N PHE A 295 -5.79 8.62 40.21
CA PHE A 295 -6.70 9.35 41.08
C PHE A 295 -6.58 8.95 42.57
N VAL A 296 -6.08 7.73 42.85
CA VAL A 296 -5.83 7.24 44.22
C VAL A 296 -4.44 7.65 44.72
N SER A 297 -3.45 7.81 43.84
CA SER A 297 -2.08 8.20 44.20
C SER A 297 -1.79 9.71 44.21
N SER A 298 -2.78 10.57 43.92
CA SER A 298 -2.62 12.02 44.06
C SER A 298 -2.68 12.43 45.55
N PRO A 299 -1.67 13.14 46.09
CA PRO A 299 -1.60 13.50 47.51
C PRO A 299 -2.66 14.53 47.95
N TYR A 300 -3.52 15.00 47.04
CA TYR A 300 -4.56 15.99 47.30
C TYR A 300 -5.90 15.41 47.77
N LYS A 301 -5.95 14.17 48.28
CA LYS A 301 -7.20 13.57 48.78
C LYS A 301 -7.56 13.98 50.22
N ALA A 302 -6.71 14.73 50.92
CA ALA A 302 -6.91 15.09 52.32
C ALA A 302 -7.68 16.41 52.56
N ARG A 303 -8.34 17.00 51.56
CA ARG A 303 -9.15 18.22 51.77
C ARG A 303 -10.39 18.25 50.88
N LEU A 304 -11.32 17.33 51.11
CA LEU A 304 -12.70 17.50 50.66
C LEU A 304 -13.62 17.62 51.89
N PRO A 305 -14.41 18.69 52.02
CA PRO A 305 -15.29 18.91 53.18
C PRO A 305 -16.39 17.83 53.27
N PRO A 306 -16.91 17.53 54.47
CA PRO A 306 -17.72 16.33 54.79
C PRO A 306 -19.12 16.28 54.16
N TYR A 307 -19.45 17.15 53.21
CA TYR A 307 -20.77 17.18 52.55
C TYR A 307 -20.88 16.25 51.32
N TYR A 308 -19.83 15.50 50.97
CA TYR A 308 -19.81 14.56 49.83
C TYR A 308 -19.64 13.08 50.23
N GLN A 309 -19.91 12.72 51.48
CA GLN A 309 -19.92 11.31 51.91
C GLN A 309 -21.30 10.62 51.74
N SER A 310 -22.38 11.37 51.51
CA SER A 310 -23.74 10.83 51.35
C SER A 310 -24.10 10.40 49.92
N SER A 311 -23.35 10.82 48.90
CA SER A 311 -23.59 10.43 47.50
C SER A 311 -22.78 9.21 47.05
N GLN A 312 -21.70 8.85 47.76
CA GLN A 312 -20.91 7.64 47.48
C GLN A 312 -21.56 6.35 48.01
N THR A 313 -22.36 6.43 49.07
CA THR A 313 -23.12 5.27 49.58
C THR A 313 -24.25 4.86 48.64
N PHE A 314 -24.78 5.78 47.83
CA PHE A 314 -25.87 5.51 46.88
C PHE A 314 -25.40 4.82 45.58
N ILE A 315 -24.17 5.07 45.14
CA ILE A 315 -23.58 4.43 43.96
C ILE A 315 -22.99 3.06 44.32
N SER A 316 -22.45 2.91 45.54
CA SER A 316 -21.91 1.62 46.00
C SER A 316 -22.99 0.56 46.23
N SER A 317 -24.17 0.93 46.76
CA SER A 317 -25.27 -0.03 47.03
C SER A 317 -25.94 -0.58 45.76
N LYS A 318 -26.01 0.22 44.68
CA LYS A 318 -26.53 -0.22 43.37
C LYS A 318 -25.56 -1.11 42.58
N ILE A 319 -24.25 -0.95 42.77
CA ILE A 319 -23.24 -1.79 42.10
C ILE A 319 -23.07 -3.14 42.84
N LEU A 320 -23.21 -3.17 44.17
CA LEU A 320 -23.22 -4.40 44.96
C LEU A 320 -24.47 -5.26 44.71
N SER A 321 -25.64 -4.66 44.44
CA SER A 321 -26.85 -5.43 44.09
C SER A 321 -26.80 -6.03 42.68
N LEU A 322 -26.15 -5.38 41.71
CA LEU A 322 -25.96 -5.94 40.37
C LEU A 322 -24.92 -7.08 40.32
N THR A 323 -23.92 -7.06 41.20
CA THR A 323 -22.91 -8.12 41.29
C THR A 323 -23.41 -9.34 42.07
N PHE A 324 -24.31 -9.16 43.05
CA PHE A 324 -24.96 -10.27 43.76
C PHE A 324 -25.92 -11.08 42.85
N LEU A 325 -26.60 -10.43 41.91
CA LEU A 325 -27.46 -11.09 40.91
C LEU A 325 -26.67 -11.84 39.81
N HIS A 326 -25.44 -11.40 39.49
CA HIS A 326 -24.57 -12.10 38.52
C HIS A 326 -23.86 -13.34 39.10
N SER A 327 -23.78 -13.44 40.45
CA SER A 327 -23.17 -14.59 41.15
C SER A 327 -24.12 -15.79 41.28
N HIS A 328 -25.45 -15.55 41.30
CA HIS A 328 -26.44 -16.63 41.44
C HIS A 328 -26.89 -17.27 40.11
N SER A 329 -26.74 -16.61 38.96
CA SER A 329 -27.12 -17.19 37.66
C SER A 329 -26.09 -18.19 37.10
N ASN A 330 -24.83 -18.13 37.54
CA ASN A 330 -23.76 -19.02 37.07
C ASN A 330 -23.60 -20.31 37.87
N LYS A 331 -24.48 -20.60 38.84
CA LYS A 331 -24.47 -21.85 39.62
C LYS A 331 -25.43 -22.96 39.14
N TRP A 332 -26.16 -22.75 38.03
CA TRP A 332 -27.10 -23.75 37.50
C TRP A 332 -26.79 -24.29 36.10
N CYS A 333 -25.66 -23.93 35.48
CA CYS A 333 -25.27 -24.44 34.16
C CYS A 333 -23.90 -25.12 34.19
N ALA A 334 -23.72 -26.12 35.05
CA ALA A 334 -22.58 -27.02 34.95
C ALA A 334 -22.82 -28.37 35.64
N VAL A 335 -23.85 -29.14 35.27
CA VAL A 335 -23.85 -30.61 35.42
C VAL A 335 -24.80 -31.23 34.38
N GLY A 336 -24.34 -32.26 33.66
CA GLY A 336 -25.23 -33.32 33.19
C GLY A 336 -25.38 -33.47 31.68
N ALA A 337 -24.68 -34.45 31.12
CA ALA A 337 -24.81 -34.94 29.76
C ALA A 337 -25.98 -35.92 29.58
N ARG A 338 -26.25 -36.23 28.29
CA ARG A 338 -26.81 -37.48 27.70
C ARG A 338 -28.33 -37.64 27.49
N ASP A 339 -28.62 -37.94 26.21
CA ASP A 339 -29.47 -39.00 25.64
C ASP A 339 -31.01 -39.02 25.83
N LYS A 340 -31.65 -39.19 24.66
CA LYS A 340 -32.85 -40.03 24.33
C LYS A 340 -34.29 -39.53 24.57
N LEU A 341 -35.05 -39.67 23.47
CA LEU A 341 -36.45 -40.16 23.31
C LEU A 341 -37.66 -39.21 23.51
N ILE A 342 -38.41 -39.06 22.40
CA ILE A 342 -39.87 -39.28 22.20
C ILE A 342 -40.92 -38.46 23.00
N SER A 343 -41.94 -38.03 22.23
CA SER A 343 -43.36 -37.75 22.55
C SER A 343 -43.80 -36.32 22.97
N GLU A 344 -44.69 -35.74 22.14
CA GLU A 344 -45.79 -34.83 22.51
C GLU A 344 -46.81 -35.58 23.43
N PRO A 345 -47.75 -34.95 24.21
CA PRO A 345 -48.53 -33.74 23.85
C PRO A 345 -49.06 -32.83 25.01
N ALA A 346 -49.81 -31.80 24.58
CA ALA A 346 -50.99 -31.17 25.22
C ALA A 346 -50.88 -30.25 26.45
N GLY A 347 -51.20 -28.96 26.20
CA GLY A 347 -52.19 -28.16 26.94
C GLY A 347 -51.82 -27.59 28.31
N ILE A 348 -51.76 -26.25 28.43
CA ILE A 348 -52.38 -25.44 29.49
C ILE A 348 -52.31 -23.94 29.12
N THR A 349 -53.31 -23.23 29.60
CA THR A 349 -53.85 -21.90 29.29
C THR A 349 -52.93 -20.68 29.42
N ARG A 350 -53.27 -19.65 28.63
CA ARG A 350 -52.78 -18.27 28.68
C ARG A 350 -52.94 -17.60 30.05
N THR A 351 -51.89 -16.90 30.51
CA THR A 351 -52.01 -15.70 31.34
C THR A 351 -51.02 -14.64 30.87
N HIS A 352 -51.46 -13.38 30.94
CA HIS A 352 -50.75 -12.17 30.55
C HIS A 352 -49.33 -12.06 31.11
N ASP A 353 -48.36 -11.75 30.24
CA ASP A 353 -47.16 -10.91 30.47
C ASP A 353 -45.99 -11.31 29.55
N GLU A 354 -46.16 -11.12 28.25
CA GLU A 354 -45.10 -11.28 27.23
C GLU A 354 -44.94 -9.95 26.49
N GLY A 355 -44.49 -8.92 27.21
CA GLY A 355 -44.22 -7.58 26.67
C GLY A 355 -42.78 -7.10 26.86
N PHE A 356 -41.95 -7.81 27.62
CA PHE A 356 -40.66 -7.25 28.08
C PHE A 356 -39.41 -8.00 27.58
N LEU A 357 -39.56 -9.20 27.01
CA LEU A 357 -38.43 -10.04 26.58
C LEU A 357 -38.12 -10.01 25.07
N LEU A 358 -38.90 -9.28 24.26
CA LEU A 358 -38.59 -9.01 22.85
C LEU A 358 -37.74 -7.75 22.64
N VAL A 359 -37.57 -6.92 23.68
CA VAL A 359 -36.78 -5.67 23.63
C VAL A 359 -35.27 -5.94 23.85
N LEU A 360 -34.90 -7.02 24.55
CA LEU A 360 -33.51 -7.31 24.92
C LEU A 360 -32.72 -8.16 23.92
N ARG A 361 -33.33 -8.58 22.80
CA ARG A 361 -32.63 -9.29 21.71
C ARG A 361 -32.17 -8.38 20.56
N ARG A 362 -32.42 -7.06 20.65
CA ARG A 362 -32.13 -6.10 19.57
C ARG A 362 -30.99 -5.13 19.86
N PHE A 363 -30.24 -5.32 20.96
CA PHE A 363 -29.26 -4.33 21.46
C PHE A 363 -27.78 -4.67 21.24
N ILE A 364 -27.43 -5.74 20.52
CA ILE A 364 -26.02 -6.01 20.16
C ILE A 364 -25.94 -6.28 18.66
N GLY A 365 -25.83 -5.20 17.89
CA GLY A 365 -25.64 -5.30 16.45
C GLY A 365 -25.65 -3.95 15.75
N MET A 366 -24.68 -3.06 16.05
CA MET A 366 -24.36 -1.97 15.12
C MET A 366 -22.96 -1.40 15.36
N LEU A 367 -22.03 -1.78 14.48
CA LEU A 367 -20.99 -0.90 13.91
C LEU A 367 -20.24 -1.66 12.80
N ASP A 368 -20.80 -1.62 11.59
CA ASP A 368 -20.09 -1.92 10.34
C ASP A 368 -19.86 -0.63 9.55
N PRO A 369 -18.67 -0.39 8.96
CA PRO A 369 -18.44 0.68 8.01
C PRO A 369 -18.85 0.31 6.57
N ALA A 370 -19.28 1.34 5.82
CA ALA A 370 -19.92 1.29 4.51
C ALA A 370 -19.22 0.45 3.43
N MET A 371 -19.99 -0.45 2.79
CA MET A 371 -19.67 -1.06 1.51
C MET A 371 -19.94 -0.09 0.35
N CYS A 372 -19.07 -0.12 -0.67
CA CYS A 372 -19.23 0.59 -1.95
C CYS A 372 -20.38 0.00 -2.80
N PRO A 373 -20.95 0.80 -3.73
CA PRO A 373 -22.20 0.47 -4.39
C PRO A 373 -21.96 -0.45 -5.60
N ARG A 374 -22.57 -1.64 -5.58
CA ARG A 374 -22.91 -2.35 -6.81
C ARG A 374 -24.15 -3.22 -6.59
N SER A 375 -25.18 -2.91 -7.39
CA SER A 375 -26.43 -3.64 -7.63
C SER A 375 -27.22 -4.07 -6.39
N THR A 376 -28.19 -3.26 -5.98
CA THR A 376 -29.28 -3.71 -5.10
C THR A 376 -30.57 -3.77 -5.89
N VAL A 377 -31.03 -4.99 -6.14
CA VAL A 377 -32.43 -5.32 -6.42
C VAL A 377 -33.26 -4.80 -5.23
N ILE A 378 -34.31 -4.03 -5.51
CA ILE A 378 -35.15 -3.39 -4.50
C ILE A 378 -36.14 -4.42 -3.96
N ILE A 379 -35.96 -4.84 -2.70
CA ILE A 379 -36.94 -5.64 -1.96
C ILE A 379 -37.77 -4.66 -1.09
N PRO A 380 -39.07 -4.47 -1.35
CA PRO A 380 -39.89 -3.44 -0.69
C PRO A 380 -39.95 -3.50 0.83
N GLY A 381 -39.80 -4.68 1.44
CA GLY A 381 -39.85 -4.86 2.90
C GLY A 381 -38.69 -4.20 3.67
N LEU A 382 -37.51 -4.11 3.07
CA LEU A 382 -36.31 -3.56 3.70
C LEU A 382 -36.33 -2.01 3.81
N LEU A 383 -37.08 -1.35 2.92
CA LEU A 383 -37.25 0.10 2.94
C LEU A 383 -38.19 0.54 4.08
N ARG A 384 -39.24 -0.24 4.37
CA ARG A 384 -40.18 0.08 5.46
C ARG A 384 -39.50 -0.04 6.83
N SER A 385 -38.72 -1.10 7.05
CA SER A 385 -37.94 -1.26 8.29
C SER A 385 -36.87 -0.18 8.47
N LYS A 386 -36.28 0.32 7.38
CA LYS A 386 -35.29 1.41 7.44
C LYS A 386 -35.94 2.73 7.85
N ASN A 387 -37.11 3.04 7.31
CA ASN A 387 -37.83 4.27 7.63
C ASN A 387 -38.33 4.28 9.08
N GLU A 388 -38.79 3.13 9.60
CA GLU A 388 -39.16 2.98 11.02
C GLU A 388 -37.95 3.17 11.96
N MET A 389 -36.79 2.60 11.59
CA MET A 389 -35.54 2.79 12.35
C MET A 389 -35.08 4.25 12.32
N GLU A 390 -35.19 4.96 11.19
CA GLU A 390 -34.84 6.38 11.10
C GLU A 390 -35.78 7.27 11.93
N ALA A 391 -37.09 6.96 11.98
CA ALA A 391 -38.05 7.67 12.82
C ALA A 391 -37.77 7.49 14.32
N THR A 392 -37.46 6.26 14.76
CA THR A 392 -37.09 5.98 16.18
C THR A 392 -35.77 6.63 16.58
N LEU A 393 -34.81 6.75 15.65
CA LEU A 393 -33.56 7.48 15.89
C LEU A 393 -33.82 8.97 16.09
N GLN A 394 -34.71 9.57 15.30
CA GLN A 394 -35.07 10.98 15.43
C GLN A 394 -35.78 11.27 16.76
N SER A 395 -36.69 10.39 17.21
CA SER A 395 -37.34 10.57 18.53
C SER A 395 -36.32 10.46 19.67
N SER A 396 -35.41 9.49 19.60
CA SER A 396 -34.36 9.30 20.61
C SER A 396 -33.39 10.48 20.66
N GLN A 397 -33.10 11.11 19.51
CA GLN A 397 -32.29 12.33 19.45
C GLN A 397 -33.01 13.54 20.04
N SER A 398 -34.33 13.67 19.83
CA SER A 398 -35.11 14.73 20.48
C SER A 398 -35.19 14.56 22.00
N ASP A 399 -35.29 13.32 22.49
CA ASP A 399 -35.33 13.03 23.92
C ASP A 399 -33.99 13.34 24.60
N LEU A 400 -32.87 13.03 23.95
CA LEU A 400 -31.52 13.42 24.40
C LEU A 400 -31.34 14.94 24.46
N LEU A 401 -31.89 15.65 23.47
CA LEU A 401 -31.85 17.12 23.44
C LEU A 401 -32.69 17.72 24.58
N ARG A 402 -33.88 17.15 24.83
CA ARG A 402 -34.76 17.53 25.92
C ARG A 402 -34.07 17.33 27.28
N TRP A 403 -33.46 16.16 27.50
CA TRP A 403 -32.75 15.86 28.73
C TRP A 403 -31.55 16.79 28.95
N LYS A 404 -30.81 17.11 27.89
CA LYS A 404 -29.71 18.08 27.95
C LYS A 404 -30.20 19.47 28.36
N ASN A 405 -31.32 19.94 27.80
CA ASN A 405 -31.90 21.24 28.12
C ASN A 405 -32.43 21.28 29.57
N GLU A 406 -33.07 20.20 30.04
CA GLU A 406 -33.51 20.07 31.43
C GLU A 406 -32.32 20.08 32.41
N TYR A 407 -31.21 19.42 32.07
CA TYR A 407 -29.97 19.43 32.86
C TYR A 407 -29.31 20.82 32.90
N GLU A 408 -29.24 21.52 31.77
CA GLU A 408 -28.72 22.90 31.71
C GLU A 408 -29.60 23.89 32.49
N ALA A 409 -30.93 23.73 32.44
CA ALA A 409 -31.87 24.53 33.24
C ALA A 409 -31.72 24.28 34.75
N ALA A 410 -31.50 23.03 35.16
CA ALA A 410 -31.22 22.66 36.55
C ALA A 410 -29.90 23.29 37.04
N LEU A 411 -28.85 23.26 36.22
CA LEU A 411 -27.57 23.92 36.50
C LEU A 411 -27.72 25.44 36.69
N GLN A 412 -28.49 26.11 35.84
CA GLN A 412 -28.78 27.55 35.97
C GLN A 412 -29.64 27.87 37.19
N SER A 413 -30.56 26.98 37.58
CA SER A 413 -31.33 27.11 38.82
C SER A 413 -30.42 27.00 40.04
N CYS A 414 -29.53 26.00 40.07
CA CYS A 414 -28.53 25.85 41.14
C CYS A 414 -27.59 27.06 41.23
N GLN A 415 -27.12 27.60 40.10
CA GLN A 415 -26.28 28.81 40.09
C GLN A 415 -27.01 30.03 40.65
N ARG A 416 -28.30 30.24 40.29
CA ARG A 416 -29.12 31.32 40.88
C ARG A 416 -29.33 31.13 42.38
N HIS A 417 -29.48 29.89 42.84
CA HIS A 417 -29.60 29.59 44.26
C HIS A 417 -28.31 29.87 45.04
N ILE A 418 -27.15 29.62 44.44
CA ILE A 418 -25.85 29.94 45.04
C ILE A 418 -25.67 31.47 45.14
N LEU A 419 -25.98 32.21 44.08
CA LEU A 419 -25.87 33.67 44.07
C LEU A 419 -26.81 34.35 45.07
N THR A 420 -28.04 33.85 45.24
CA THR A 420 -28.97 34.37 46.27
C THR A 420 -28.51 34.06 47.70
N GLN A 421 -27.85 32.92 47.93
CA GLN A 421 -27.21 32.64 49.22
C GLN A 421 -26.03 33.57 49.49
N GLU A 422 -25.19 33.86 48.49
CA GLU A 422 -24.09 34.82 48.60
C GLU A 422 -24.58 36.26 48.88
N GLU A 423 -25.64 36.73 48.21
CA GLU A 423 -26.27 38.02 48.49
C GLU A 423 -26.83 38.13 49.92
N ASN A 424 -27.47 37.06 50.41
CA ASN A 424 -28.00 37.02 51.77
C ASN A 424 -26.88 37.05 52.83
N VAL A 425 -25.77 36.34 52.60
CA VAL A 425 -24.57 36.41 53.45
C VAL A 425 -23.96 37.82 53.44
N TRP A 426 -23.96 38.50 52.29
CA TRP A 426 -23.46 39.87 52.16
C TRP A 426 -24.33 40.88 52.93
N LYS A 427 -25.67 40.75 52.85
CA LYS A 427 -26.62 41.57 53.63
C LYS A 427 -26.44 41.40 55.14
N TRP A 428 -26.27 40.17 55.62
CA TRP A 428 -26.03 39.89 57.05
C TRP A 428 -24.71 40.47 57.56
N LYS A 429 -23.62 40.37 56.77
CA LYS A 429 -22.33 40.97 57.13
C LYS A 429 -22.41 42.49 57.22
N ASN A 430 -23.08 43.15 56.28
CA ASN A 430 -23.25 44.61 56.32
C ASN A 430 -24.13 45.06 57.48
N TYR A 431 -25.18 44.32 57.83
CA TYR A 431 -26.02 44.65 58.99
C TYR A 431 -25.23 44.59 60.30
N TYR A 432 -24.37 43.58 60.47
CA TYR A 432 -23.48 43.46 61.63
C TYR A 432 -22.44 44.58 61.70
N VAL A 433 -21.83 44.94 60.56
CA VAL A 433 -20.84 46.04 60.48
C VAL A 433 -21.48 47.39 60.76
N ILE A 434 -22.68 47.66 60.23
CA ILE A 434 -23.44 48.88 60.50
C ILE A 434 -23.86 48.93 61.98
N SER A 435 -24.33 47.81 62.55
CA SER A 435 -24.69 47.75 63.97
C SER A 435 -23.49 47.97 64.89
N TRP A 436 -22.30 47.45 64.54
CA TRP A 436 -21.06 47.71 65.27
C TRP A 436 -20.59 49.16 65.15
N LEU A 437 -20.68 49.76 63.96
CA LEU A 437 -20.35 51.18 63.76
C LEU A 437 -21.29 52.11 64.53
N VAL A 438 -22.60 51.81 64.56
CA VAL A 438 -23.57 52.57 65.36
C VAL A 438 -23.29 52.41 66.86
N ALA A 439 -22.92 51.21 67.33
CA ALA A 439 -22.53 51.00 68.72
C ALA A 439 -21.24 51.74 69.10
N ILE A 440 -20.24 51.79 68.21
CA ILE A 440 -18.99 52.56 68.42
C ILE A 440 -19.28 54.07 68.45
N ILE A 441 -20.15 54.57 67.55
CA ILE A 441 -20.54 55.98 67.53
C ILE A 441 -21.30 56.36 68.82
N LEU A 442 -22.21 55.50 69.29
CA LEU A 442 -22.94 55.74 70.55
C LEU A 442 -22.03 55.67 71.79
N LEU A 443 -21.00 54.82 71.79
CA LEU A 443 -19.97 54.77 72.86
C LEU A 443 -19.06 55.99 72.84
N ALA A 444 -18.76 56.56 71.67
CA ALA A 444 -17.96 57.78 71.53
C ALA A 444 -18.70 59.06 71.94
N PHE A 445 -20.03 59.00 72.14
CA PHE A 445 -20.83 60.10 72.70
C PHE A 445 -20.99 60.03 74.23
N PHE A 446 -20.56 58.94 74.87
CA PHE A 446 -20.67 58.70 76.31
C PHE A 446 -19.32 58.72 77.07
N ILE A 447 -18.22 59.01 76.37
CA ILE A 447 -16.87 59.30 76.89
C ILE A 447 -16.52 60.71 76.44
#